data_AF-A0A841B8P7-F1
#
_entry.id   AF-A0A841B8P7-F1
#
_cell.length_a   1.000
_cell.length_b   1.000
_cell.length_c   1.000
_cell.angle_alpha   90.00
_cell.angle_beta   90.00
_cell.angle_gamma   90.00
#
_symmetry.space_group_name_H-M   'P 1'
#
loop_
_entity.id
_entity.type
_entity.pdbx_description
1 polymer ?
#
loop_
_entity_poly.entity_id
_entity_poly.type
_entity_poly.pdbx_seq_one_letter_code
_entity_poly.pdbx_strand_id
1 'polypeptide(L)'
;MNHQPPGPPDPRRRPTPPPTPPPRPPQGGRPLPPPGARPLPPRGGPPMPPPNRPGPVPPGRPVPPGPPGPPPFRPGPPSGGFPLPPPGAAPLPPPRIGAPVPFQPGAVGPPQLPYGPRFVQPAFAPYGGYRAKKSNGGVIAAVAIVAVMAVMGGLIMVIAIANSSSRHVADAGYSSYSTSPTTSSSDYTTTTSSETSTTSTRSRDSTASRETSAGSTRETSASRAPSGPQPHHKLADNPLWLSSDVGLPNQACNLSRWASNPNASSAFFESARPCLDSVWQQVMSYTKLPFRVPTVKYPSGKNWSSPCGDASGGTVAAFYCSQNETLYMPYEGLQPNQYGNRPGVYLAVFAHEYAHHIQALSGISEAYWDARYDAGTDSAAGLEMSRRNELSAQCLSGTFLGSTVGRGGSVDQSMYRDAWGSQDRGDHNGGPRDHGSDAHAISWWQHGAQKNRIAQCNTWAANSSDVS
;
A
#
# COMPACT_ATOMS: atom_id res chain seq x y z
N MET A 1 -34.97 -15.13 31.75
CA MET A 1 -36.19 -15.11 30.90
C MET A 1 -35.80 -15.77 29.58
N ASN A 2 -36.59 -16.72 29.08
CA ASN A 2 -36.26 -17.41 27.82
C ASN A 2 -36.73 -16.58 26.62
N HIS A 3 -35.87 -16.43 25.62
CA HIS A 3 -36.25 -15.95 24.29
C HIS A 3 -35.95 -17.05 23.27
N GLN A 4 -36.98 -17.45 22.52
CA GLN A 4 -36.83 -18.27 21.33
C GLN A 4 -36.39 -17.39 20.15
N PRO A 5 -35.65 -17.94 19.16
CA PRO A 5 -35.38 -17.25 17.90
C PRO A 5 -36.66 -17.13 17.05
N PRO A 6 -36.76 -16.10 16.18
CA PRO A 6 -37.91 -15.93 15.30
C PRO A 6 -37.97 -16.99 14.18
N GLY A 7 -39.19 -17.37 13.78
CA GLY A 7 -39.43 -18.31 12.67
C GLY A 7 -39.25 -17.69 11.27
N PRO A 8 -39.24 -18.52 10.22
CA PRO A 8 -39.05 -18.09 8.84
C PRO A 8 -40.25 -17.29 8.28
N PRO A 9 -40.03 -16.42 7.28
CA PRO A 9 -41.06 -15.53 6.73
C PRO A 9 -42.10 -16.25 5.85
N ASP A 10 -43.35 -15.76 5.89
CA ASP A 10 -44.48 -16.26 5.09
C ASP A 10 -44.33 -15.90 3.59
N PRO A 11 -44.31 -16.90 2.67
CA PRO A 11 -44.15 -16.66 1.24
C PRO A 11 -45.36 -16.00 0.55
N ARG A 12 -46.48 -15.72 1.25
CA ARG A 12 -47.70 -15.16 0.64
C ARG A 12 -47.79 -13.63 0.59
N ARG A 13 -46.84 -12.88 1.15
CA ARG A 13 -46.81 -11.41 1.04
C ARG A 13 -46.16 -10.92 -0.26
N ARG A 14 -46.97 -10.61 -1.28
CA ARG A 14 -46.51 -9.83 -2.45
C ARG A 14 -46.16 -8.38 -2.03
N PRO A 15 -45.09 -7.77 -2.57
CA PRO A 15 -44.84 -6.34 -2.41
C PRO A 15 -45.93 -5.49 -3.07
N THR A 16 -46.34 -4.41 -2.41
CA THR A 16 -47.12 -3.32 -3.04
C THR A 16 -46.21 -2.45 -3.92
N PRO A 17 -46.65 -2.05 -5.13
CA PRO A 17 -45.87 -1.14 -5.97
C PRO A 17 -45.79 0.27 -5.34
N PRO A 18 -44.74 1.05 -5.63
CA PRO A 18 -44.62 2.43 -5.16
C PRO A 18 -45.64 3.35 -5.84
N PRO A 19 -46.06 4.46 -5.18
CA PRO A 19 -46.98 5.43 -5.76
C PRO A 19 -46.35 6.19 -6.94
N THR A 20 -47.18 6.53 -7.94
CA THR A 20 -46.78 7.34 -9.08
C THR A 20 -46.54 8.81 -8.70
N PRO A 21 -45.55 9.49 -9.31
CA PRO A 21 -45.30 10.91 -9.07
C PRO A 21 -46.38 11.79 -9.73
N PRO A 22 -46.68 12.98 -9.17
CA PRO A 22 -47.66 13.90 -9.75
C PRO A 22 -47.16 14.54 -11.07
N PRO A 23 -48.07 14.98 -11.96
CA PRO A 23 -47.72 15.63 -13.22
C PRO A 23 -47.04 16.99 -13.02
N ARG A 24 -46.15 17.36 -13.94
CA ARG A 24 -45.51 18.69 -13.95
C ARG A 24 -46.51 19.79 -14.33
N PRO A 25 -46.43 21.00 -13.72
CA PRO A 25 -47.17 22.16 -14.21
C PRO A 25 -46.63 22.65 -15.57
N PRO A 26 -47.45 23.31 -16.38
CA PRO A 26 -47.04 23.85 -17.68
C PRO A 26 -46.07 25.04 -17.54
N GLN A 27 -45.24 25.26 -18.55
CA GLN A 27 -44.33 26.42 -18.60
C GLN A 27 -45.12 27.69 -18.94
N GLY A 28 -45.22 28.63 -17.99
CA GLY A 28 -45.86 29.92 -18.21
C GLY A 28 -45.02 30.85 -19.09
N GLY A 29 -45.63 31.38 -20.16
CA GLY A 29 -45.03 32.44 -20.98
C GLY A 29 -44.92 33.77 -20.23
N ARG A 30 -44.02 34.66 -20.70
CA ARG A 30 -43.88 36.02 -20.15
C ARG A 30 -45.13 36.87 -20.48
N PRO A 31 -45.69 37.64 -19.52
CA PRO A 31 -46.76 38.59 -19.80
C PRO A 31 -46.26 39.82 -20.57
N LEU A 32 -47.14 40.38 -21.40
CA LEU A 32 -46.95 41.68 -22.07
C LEU A 32 -47.31 42.84 -21.11
N PRO A 33 -46.71 44.03 -21.26
CA PRO A 33 -47.11 45.23 -20.51
C PRO A 33 -48.45 45.80 -21.03
N PRO A 34 -49.23 46.51 -20.19
CA PRO A 34 -50.52 47.08 -20.57
C PRO A 34 -50.38 48.34 -21.44
N PRO A 35 -51.36 48.65 -22.31
CA PRO A 35 -51.38 49.86 -23.13
C PRO A 35 -51.87 51.08 -22.33
N GLY A 36 -51.17 52.22 -22.43
CA GLY A 36 -51.68 53.48 -21.87
C GLY A 36 -50.67 54.49 -21.32
N ALA A 37 -49.62 54.83 -22.07
CA ALA A 37 -48.74 55.96 -21.73
C ALA A 37 -48.54 56.87 -22.96
N ARG A 38 -48.62 58.20 -22.76
CA ARG A 38 -48.44 59.19 -23.84
C ARG A 38 -46.94 59.45 -24.11
N PRO A 39 -46.55 59.87 -25.34
CA PRO A 39 -45.17 60.21 -25.64
C PRO A 39 -44.70 61.45 -24.88
N LEU A 40 -43.43 61.44 -24.45
CA LEU A 40 -42.67 62.64 -24.06
C LEU A 40 -41.62 62.94 -25.14
N PRO A 41 -41.27 64.22 -25.37
CA PRO A 41 -40.36 64.62 -26.44
C PRO A 41 -38.90 64.21 -26.17
N PRO A 42 -38.07 64.05 -27.22
CA PRO A 42 -36.68 63.64 -27.07
C PRO A 42 -35.85 64.72 -26.36
N ARG A 43 -35.13 64.31 -25.29
CA ARG A 43 -34.04 65.13 -24.73
C ARG A 43 -32.78 64.90 -25.55
N GLY A 44 -32.15 65.98 -26.03
CA GLY A 44 -30.86 65.91 -26.70
C GLY A 44 -29.74 65.44 -25.78
N GLY A 45 -28.76 64.73 -26.33
CA GLY A 45 -27.56 64.31 -25.60
C GLY A 45 -26.54 65.44 -25.40
N PRO A 46 -25.65 65.34 -24.40
CA PRO A 46 -24.54 66.27 -24.23
C PRO A 46 -23.47 66.08 -25.33
N PRO A 47 -22.70 67.13 -25.67
CA PRO A 47 -21.74 67.10 -26.78
C PRO A 47 -20.45 66.35 -26.47
N MET A 48 -19.76 65.88 -27.53
CA MET A 48 -18.41 65.34 -27.44
C MET A 48 -17.34 66.43 -27.21
N PRO A 49 -16.21 66.11 -26.55
CA PRO A 49 -15.10 67.04 -26.39
C PRO A 49 -14.35 67.29 -27.72
N PRO A 50 -13.72 68.47 -27.90
CA PRO A 50 -13.00 68.83 -29.12
C PRO A 50 -11.63 68.12 -29.24
N PRO A 51 -11.08 67.99 -30.47
CA PRO A 51 -9.75 67.40 -30.70
C PRO A 51 -8.62 68.35 -30.29
N ASN A 52 -7.62 67.82 -29.57
CA ASN A 52 -6.42 68.57 -29.19
C ASN A 52 -5.55 68.95 -30.40
N ARG A 53 -5.13 70.21 -30.48
CA ARG A 53 -3.96 70.63 -31.28
C ARG A 53 -2.66 70.52 -30.44
N PRO A 54 -1.49 70.25 -31.05
CA PRO A 54 -0.21 70.30 -30.35
C PRO A 54 0.19 71.75 -29.97
N GLY A 55 0.73 71.92 -28.77
CA GLY A 55 1.46 73.13 -28.37
C GLY A 55 2.98 72.99 -28.54
N PRO A 56 3.76 74.08 -28.39
CA PRO A 56 5.22 74.06 -28.59
C PRO A 56 5.97 73.26 -27.51
N VAL A 57 7.11 72.67 -27.89
CA VAL A 57 7.98 71.89 -27.01
C VAL A 57 9.03 72.80 -26.33
N PRO A 58 9.13 72.81 -24.98
CA PRO A 58 10.24 73.46 -24.29
C PRO A 58 11.53 72.59 -24.32
N PRO A 59 12.73 73.18 -24.27
CA PRO A 59 13.99 72.43 -24.32
C PRO A 59 14.16 71.49 -23.11
N GLY A 60 14.75 70.32 -23.37
CA GLY A 60 14.74 69.20 -22.43
C GLY A 60 15.65 69.33 -21.21
N ARG A 61 15.32 68.57 -20.16
CA ARG A 61 16.24 68.22 -19.06
C ARG A 61 16.86 66.85 -19.31
N PRO A 62 18.10 66.57 -18.85
CA PRO A 62 18.69 65.23 -18.95
C PRO A 62 17.85 64.18 -18.22
N VAL A 63 17.66 63.03 -18.86
CA VAL A 63 16.98 61.86 -18.29
C VAL A 63 18.03 60.97 -17.61
N PRO A 64 17.83 60.54 -16.34
CA PRO A 64 18.75 59.59 -15.71
C PRO A 64 18.68 58.21 -16.39
N PRO A 65 19.77 57.42 -16.39
CA PRO A 65 19.78 56.11 -17.04
C PRO A 65 18.75 55.17 -16.41
N GLY A 66 17.97 54.50 -17.25
CA GLY A 66 17.01 53.48 -16.81
C GLY A 66 17.70 52.20 -16.28
N PRO A 67 16.97 51.36 -15.54
CA PRO A 67 17.51 50.09 -15.04
C PRO A 67 17.87 49.12 -16.19
N PRO A 68 18.80 48.18 -15.98
CA PRO A 68 19.18 47.21 -17.00
C PRO A 68 18.00 46.36 -17.49
N GLY A 69 17.92 46.15 -18.80
CA GLY A 69 16.96 45.22 -19.40
C GLY A 69 17.23 43.76 -19.00
N PRO A 70 16.22 42.88 -19.05
CA PRO A 70 16.39 41.47 -18.70
C PRO A 70 17.38 40.77 -19.67
N PRO A 71 18.16 39.78 -19.19
CA PRO A 71 19.13 39.08 -20.02
C PRO A 71 18.44 38.24 -21.12
N PRO A 72 19.12 38.00 -22.26
CA PRO A 72 18.54 37.24 -23.37
C PRO A 72 18.24 35.79 -22.97
N PHE A 73 17.13 35.27 -23.49
CA PHE A 73 16.66 33.91 -23.26
C PHE A 73 17.71 32.88 -23.72
N ARG A 74 18.14 32.00 -22.81
CA ARG A 74 18.95 30.82 -23.14
C ARG A 74 18.04 29.59 -23.26
N PRO A 75 18.18 28.75 -24.31
CA PRO A 75 17.57 27.43 -24.33
C PRO A 75 18.01 26.62 -23.11
N GLY A 76 17.07 25.97 -22.43
CA GLY A 76 17.36 25.14 -21.25
C GLY A 76 18.05 23.82 -21.61
N PRO A 77 18.87 23.25 -20.71
CA PRO A 77 19.38 21.89 -20.86
C PRO A 77 18.24 20.85 -20.75
N PRO A 78 18.44 19.63 -21.28
CA PRO A 78 17.42 18.58 -21.24
C PRO A 78 17.13 18.08 -19.82
N SER A 79 15.95 17.48 -19.65
CA SER A 79 15.37 17.06 -18.37
C SER A 79 16.28 16.12 -17.56
N GLY A 80 16.78 16.59 -16.41
CA GLY A 80 17.58 15.76 -15.50
C GLY A 80 17.77 16.39 -14.13
N GLY A 81 17.05 15.88 -13.13
CA GLY A 81 17.23 16.21 -11.71
C GLY A 81 16.69 17.59 -11.27
N PHE A 82 15.64 17.59 -10.46
CA PHE A 82 15.36 18.74 -9.61
C PHE A 82 16.44 18.82 -8.52
N PRO A 83 17.08 19.98 -8.28
CA PRO A 83 18.01 20.13 -7.15
C PRO A 83 17.26 19.94 -5.83
N LEU A 84 17.74 19.02 -4.99
CA LEU A 84 17.31 18.96 -3.60
C LEU A 84 17.68 20.27 -2.89
N PRO A 85 16.90 20.73 -1.90
CA PRO A 85 17.33 21.82 -1.02
C PRO A 85 18.65 21.40 -0.33
N PRO A 86 19.60 22.33 -0.14
CA PRO A 86 20.91 22.00 0.43
C PRO A 86 20.75 21.50 1.88
N PRO A 87 21.61 20.56 2.34
CA PRO A 87 21.55 20.04 3.71
C PRO A 87 21.75 21.19 4.71
N GLY A 88 20.69 21.51 5.46
CA GLY A 88 20.59 22.68 6.34
C GLY A 88 19.42 23.62 6.02
N ALA A 89 18.92 23.61 4.78
CA ALA A 89 17.70 24.33 4.41
C ALA A 89 16.46 23.54 4.86
N ALA A 90 16.13 23.66 6.15
CA ALA A 90 14.91 23.08 6.72
C ALA A 90 13.67 23.48 5.89
N PRO A 91 12.81 22.53 5.49
CA PRO A 91 11.49 22.84 4.95
C PRO A 91 10.78 23.88 5.83
N LEU A 92 10.33 24.97 5.21
CA LEU A 92 9.56 26.02 5.91
C LEU A 92 8.45 25.37 6.74
N PRO A 93 8.25 25.74 8.02
CA PRO A 93 7.18 25.18 8.82
C PRO A 93 5.82 25.40 8.13
N PRO A 94 4.81 24.55 8.40
CA PRO A 94 3.46 24.82 7.94
C PRO A 94 2.97 26.15 8.55
N PRO A 95 2.03 26.87 7.90
CA PRO A 95 1.43 28.05 8.49
C PRO A 95 0.80 27.68 9.84
N ARG A 96 1.22 28.37 10.91
CA ARG A 96 0.69 28.12 12.26
C ARG A 96 -0.83 28.30 12.23
N ILE A 97 -1.57 27.21 12.47
CA ILE A 97 -2.93 27.34 12.99
C ILE A 97 -2.81 28.13 14.30
N GLY A 98 -3.75 29.02 14.58
CA GLY A 98 -3.81 29.73 15.87
C GLY A 98 -3.71 28.72 17.02
N ALA A 99 -2.99 29.09 18.08
CA ALA A 99 -2.69 28.17 19.18
C ALA A 99 -3.98 27.50 19.69
N PRO A 100 -3.98 26.17 19.93
CA PRO A 100 -5.16 25.50 20.45
C PRO A 100 -5.55 26.14 21.78
N VAL A 101 -6.84 26.36 21.99
CA VAL A 101 -7.36 26.76 23.30
C VAL A 101 -6.93 25.69 24.30
N PRO A 102 -6.24 26.04 25.41
CA PRO A 102 -5.79 25.04 26.37
C PRO A 102 -6.98 24.22 26.86
N PHE A 103 -6.86 22.88 26.81
CA PHE A 103 -7.92 21.98 27.23
C PHE A 103 -8.21 22.18 28.72
N GLN A 104 -9.32 22.86 29.01
CA GLN A 104 -9.90 23.00 30.34
C GLN A 104 -10.65 21.70 30.67
N PRO A 105 -10.22 20.91 31.68
CA PRO A 105 -10.95 19.70 32.06
C PRO A 105 -12.38 20.05 32.49
N GLY A 106 -13.38 19.56 31.75
CA GLY A 106 -14.80 19.86 31.98
C GLY A 106 -15.42 20.87 31.03
N ALA A 107 -14.65 21.52 30.13
CA ALA A 107 -15.23 22.30 29.05
C ALA A 107 -15.85 21.38 27.99
N VAL A 108 -17.17 21.47 27.80
CA VAL A 108 -17.86 20.80 26.68
C VAL A 108 -17.34 21.36 25.36
N GLY A 109 -16.75 20.49 24.54
CA GLY A 109 -16.31 20.84 23.19
C GLY A 109 -17.48 21.14 22.24
N PRO A 110 -17.19 21.55 20.99
CA PRO A 110 -18.22 21.55 19.94
C PRO A 110 -18.87 20.17 19.84
N PRO A 111 -20.15 20.08 19.44
CA PRO A 111 -20.92 18.84 19.52
C PRO A 111 -20.19 17.70 18.82
N GLN A 112 -19.97 16.61 19.58
CA GLN A 112 -19.34 15.39 19.10
C GLN A 112 -19.98 14.98 17.77
N LEU A 113 -19.19 14.87 16.71
CA LEU A 113 -19.67 14.27 15.47
C LEU A 113 -20.07 12.83 15.79
N PRO A 114 -21.24 12.34 15.34
CA PRO A 114 -21.72 11.03 15.72
C PRO A 114 -20.71 9.97 15.25
N TYR A 115 -20.16 9.22 16.22
CA TYR A 115 -19.12 8.21 16.00
C TYR A 115 -19.45 7.31 14.81
N GLY A 116 -18.52 7.25 13.86
CA GLY A 116 -18.67 6.44 12.66
C GLY A 116 -18.78 4.94 13.00
N PRO A 117 -19.45 4.15 12.15
CA PRO A 117 -19.46 2.70 12.32
C PRO A 117 -18.03 2.14 12.22
N ARG A 118 -17.77 1.05 12.95
CA ARG A 118 -16.47 0.38 13.06
C ARG A 118 -15.77 0.27 11.70
N PHE A 119 -14.50 0.67 11.66
CA PHE A 119 -13.60 0.29 10.57
C PHE A 119 -13.41 -1.23 10.62
N VAL A 120 -14.16 -1.95 9.78
CA VAL A 120 -13.90 -3.36 9.55
C VAL A 120 -12.83 -3.42 8.49
N GLN A 121 -11.56 -3.37 8.90
CA GLN A 121 -10.51 -3.96 8.07
C GLN A 121 -10.95 -5.41 7.77
N PRO A 122 -10.86 -5.90 6.52
CA PRO A 122 -11.05 -7.32 6.27
C PRO A 122 -10.03 -8.08 7.10
N ALA A 123 -10.36 -9.29 7.54
CA ALA A 123 -9.43 -10.14 8.26
C ALA A 123 -8.29 -10.56 7.31
N PHE A 124 -7.25 -9.72 7.23
CA PHE A 124 -6.15 -9.87 6.29
C PHE A 124 -5.49 -11.23 6.51
N ALA A 125 -5.64 -12.14 5.54
CA ALA A 125 -4.81 -13.32 5.48
C ALA A 125 -3.34 -12.86 5.42
N PRO A 126 -2.48 -13.27 6.38
CA PRO A 126 -1.12 -12.76 6.46
C PRO A 126 -0.32 -13.12 5.20
N TYR A 127 0.75 -12.37 5.00
CA TYR A 127 1.43 -12.23 3.71
C TYR A 127 1.90 -13.57 3.15
N GLY A 128 1.86 -13.66 1.81
CA GLY A 128 1.74 -14.88 1.02
C GLY A 128 2.46 -16.12 1.56
N GLY A 129 1.71 -16.96 2.27
CA GLY A 129 2.15 -18.29 2.73
C GLY A 129 3.26 -18.22 3.77
N TYR A 130 2.88 -18.18 5.06
CA TYR A 130 3.80 -18.23 6.21
C TYR A 130 5.04 -19.07 5.90
N ARG A 131 6.25 -18.49 6.08
CA ARG A 131 7.47 -19.28 6.13
C ARG A 131 7.40 -20.18 7.36
N ALA A 132 6.88 -21.39 7.17
CA ALA A 132 6.66 -22.36 8.23
C ALA A 132 7.93 -22.50 9.08
N LYS A 133 7.82 -22.09 10.35
CA LYS A 133 8.95 -21.88 11.27
C LYS A 133 9.85 -23.11 11.24
N LYS A 134 11.02 -22.99 10.61
CA LYS A 134 11.81 -24.13 10.10
C LYS A 134 12.08 -25.11 11.24
N SER A 135 11.34 -26.21 11.27
CA SER A 135 11.17 -26.97 12.50
C SER A 135 12.40 -27.83 12.79
N ASN A 136 13.23 -27.33 13.70
CA ASN A 136 14.33 -28.11 14.27
C ASN A 136 13.85 -29.42 14.91
N GLY A 137 12.53 -29.60 15.13
CA GLY A 137 11.91 -30.88 15.48
C GLY A 137 12.33 -32.05 14.59
N GLY A 138 12.58 -31.86 13.29
CA GLY A 138 13.14 -32.92 12.42
C GLY A 138 14.57 -33.32 12.81
N VAL A 139 15.41 -32.34 13.17
CA VAL A 139 16.79 -32.56 13.64
C VAL A 139 16.81 -33.13 15.06
N ILE A 140 15.95 -32.61 15.95
CA ILE A 140 15.80 -33.08 17.32
C ILE A 140 15.29 -34.52 17.35
N ALA A 141 14.32 -34.86 16.50
CA ALA A 141 13.85 -36.24 16.33
C ALA A 141 14.96 -37.14 15.78
N ALA A 142 15.72 -36.71 14.77
CA ALA A 142 16.86 -37.48 14.25
C ALA A 142 17.94 -37.71 15.32
N VAL A 143 18.32 -36.69 16.09
CA VAL A 143 19.29 -36.80 17.19
C VAL A 143 18.76 -37.71 18.31
N ALA A 144 17.48 -37.60 18.68
CA ALA A 144 16.85 -38.47 19.67
C ALA A 144 16.78 -39.93 19.20
N ILE A 145 16.43 -40.19 17.94
CA ILE A 145 16.43 -41.53 17.34
C ILE A 145 17.84 -42.11 17.32
N VAL A 146 18.86 -41.33 16.91
CA VAL A 146 20.27 -41.78 16.93
C VAL A 146 20.74 -42.08 18.36
N ALA A 147 20.36 -41.25 19.34
CA ALA A 147 20.69 -41.49 20.75
C ALA A 147 20.03 -42.77 21.29
N VAL A 148 18.74 -43.00 21.01
CA VAL A 148 18.04 -44.22 21.40
C VAL A 148 18.64 -45.45 20.71
N MET A 149 18.96 -45.37 19.41
CA MET A 149 19.61 -46.46 18.66
C MET A 149 21.02 -46.76 19.20
N ALA A 150 21.78 -45.75 19.62
CA ALA A 150 23.10 -45.93 20.24
C ALA A 150 22.99 -46.61 21.62
N VAL A 151 22.02 -46.21 22.45
CA VAL A 151 21.75 -46.86 23.75
C VAL A 151 21.29 -48.31 23.55
N MET A 152 20.36 -48.57 22.63
CA MET A 152 19.87 -49.92 22.32
C MET A 152 20.99 -50.81 21.76
N GLY A 153 21.79 -50.31 20.81
CA GLY A 153 22.94 -51.02 20.26
C GLY A 153 24.01 -51.33 21.31
N GLY A 154 24.30 -50.36 22.19
CA GLY A 154 25.20 -50.57 23.33
C GLY A 154 24.67 -51.63 24.30
N LEU A 155 23.38 -51.62 24.63
CA LEU A 155 22.76 -52.62 25.50
C LEU A 155 22.84 -54.04 24.89
N ILE A 156 22.54 -54.17 23.60
CA ILE A 156 22.64 -55.44 22.86
C ILE A 156 24.09 -55.92 22.81
N MET A 157 25.06 -55.02 22.59
CA MET A 157 26.49 -55.37 22.58
C MET A 157 26.99 -55.83 23.95
N VAL A 158 26.55 -55.20 25.05
CA VAL A 158 26.85 -55.65 26.42
C VAL A 158 26.28 -57.05 26.68
N ILE A 159 25.04 -57.32 26.26
CA ILE A 159 24.42 -58.66 26.38
C ILE A 159 25.17 -59.70 25.53
N ALA A 160 25.58 -59.36 24.32
CA ALA A 160 26.36 -60.24 23.45
C ALA A 160 27.74 -60.58 24.03
N ILE A 161 28.44 -59.59 24.61
CA ILE A 161 29.73 -59.79 25.28
C ILE A 161 29.57 -60.65 26.54
N ALA A 162 28.52 -60.40 27.35
CA ALA A 162 28.22 -61.22 28.53
C ALA A 162 27.94 -62.69 28.18
N ASN A 163 27.22 -62.94 27.08
CA ASN A 163 26.92 -64.29 26.61
C ASN A 163 28.04 -64.93 25.77
N SER A 164 29.14 -64.23 25.48
CA SER A 164 30.21 -64.74 24.60
C SER A 164 31.01 -65.90 25.20
N SER A 165 30.87 -66.18 26.50
CA SER A 165 31.68 -67.13 27.26
C SER A 165 31.20 -68.58 27.19
N SER A 166 31.11 -69.19 25.99
CA SER A 166 31.31 -70.64 25.74
C SER A 166 30.98 -71.08 24.29
N ARG A 167 31.99 -71.47 23.51
CA ARG A 167 32.09 -72.71 22.67
C ARG A 167 33.09 -72.58 21.51
N HIS A 168 34.22 -73.30 21.63
CA HIS A 168 34.91 -73.93 20.49
C HIS A 168 34.18 -75.28 20.17
N VAL A 169 34.34 -76.05 19.09
CA VAL A 169 35.25 -76.17 17.92
C VAL A 169 34.41 -76.81 16.76
N ALA A 170 34.81 -77.09 15.50
CA ALA A 170 36.03 -76.98 14.66
C ALA A 170 35.65 -76.95 13.16
N ASP A 171 36.63 -76.81 12.26
CA ASP A 171 36.48 -76.86 10.79
C ASP A 171 36.47 -78.27 10.16
N ALA A 172 35.70 -78.44 9.07
CA ALA A 172 35.86 -79.39 7.95
C ALA A 172 34.82 -79.06 6.83
N GLY A 173 34.99 -79.37 5.53
CA GLY A 173 36.14 -79.91 4.80
C GLY A 173 35.75 -80.56 3.45
N TYR A 174 36.10 -79.91 2.31
CA TYR A 174 36.25 -80.46 0.93
C TYR A 174 35.04 -81.05 0.13
N SER A 175 34.62 -80.29 -0.91
CA SER A 175 34.51 -80.64 -2.36
C SER A 175 33.73 -81.86 -2.93
N SER A 176 32.97 -81.55 -4.02
CA SER A 176 32.47 -82.45 -5.11
C SER A 176 31.29 -83.39 -4.78
N TYR A 177 30.49 -83.93 -5.74
CA TYR A 177 30.62 -84.06 -7.21
C TYR A 177 29.28 -83.77 -7.94
N SER A 178 29.25 -83.90 -9.28
CA SER A 178 28.11 -83.57 -10.18
C SER A 178 27.22 -84.78 -10.56
N THR A 179 25.89 -84.56 -10.67
CA THR A 179 25.02 -85.28 -11.63
C THR A 179 23.67 -84.59 -11.92
N SER A 180 23.35 -84.45 -13.22
CA SER A 180 21.98 -84.55 -13.79
C SER A 180 21.78 -86.01 -14.30
N PRO A 181 20.69 -86.48 -14.98
CA PRO A 181 19.63 -85.74 -15.69
C PRO A 181 18.20 -86.38 -15.78
N THR A 182 17.36 -85.76 -16.63
CA THR A 182 16.30 -86.35 -17.53
C THR A 182 14.86 -86.63 -17.06
N THR A 183 13.92 -86.31 -17.97
CA THR A 183 12.55 -86.86 -18.20
C THR A 183 11.49 -86.72 -17.09
N SER A 184 10.20 -86.47 -17.38
CA SER A 184 9.53 -86.20 -18.67
C SER A 184 8.19 -85.45 -18.49
N SER A 185 7.80 -84.72 -19.54
CA SER A 185 6.54 -84.81 -20.33
C SER A 185 5.18 -85.06 -19.63
N SER A 186 4.03 -84.56 -20.09
CA SER A 186 3.62 -84.11 -21.44
C SER A 186 2.51 -83.04 -21.43
N ASP A 187 2.61 -82.08 -22.36
CA ASP A 187 1.63 -81.66 -23.41
C ASP A 187 0.17 -81.28 -23.03
N TYR A 188 -0.63 -80.49 -23.77
CA TYR A 188 -0.69 -80.01 -25.18
C TYR A 188 -1.30 -78.56 -25.21
N THR A 189 -1.43 -77.76 -26.29
CA THR A 189 -1.25 -77.96 -27.75
C THR A 189 -0.92 -76.64 -28.52
N THR A 190 -0.47 -76.85 -29.77
CA THR A 190 -0.42 -76.03 -31.03
C THR A 190 -1.54 -74.97 -31.26
N THR A 191 -1.47 -73.96 -32.15
CA THR A 191 -0.67 -73.66 -33.39
C THR A 191 -0.47 -72.10 -33.52
N THR A 192 -0.06 -71.38 -34.59
CA THR A 192 0.02 -71.56 -36.07
C THR A 192 1.24 -70.80 -36.68
N SER A 193 1.20 -70.37 -37.97
CA SER A 193 2.35 -70.01 -38.82
C SER A 193 2.40 -68.56 -39.37
N SER A 194 3.62 -68.02 -39.49
CA SER A 194 4.31 -67.45 -40.69
C SER A 194 3.79 -66.28 -41.58
N GLU A 195 4.76 -65.74 -42.36
CA GLU A 195 4.72 -64.87 -43.57
C GLU A 195 4.73 -63.32 -43.42
N THR A 196 5.19 -62.47 -44.38
CA THR A 196 6.27 -62.52 -45.43
C THR A 196 6.44 -61.13 -46.10
N SER A 197 7.66 -60.56 -46.15
CA SER A 197 8.16 -59.48 -47.07
C SER A 197 7.35 -58.13 -47.15
N THR A 198 7.72 -57.05 -47.88
CA THR A 198 8.86 -56.75 -48.78
C THR A 198 9.28 -55.25 -48.74
N THR A 199 10.55 -55.02 -49.10
CA THR A 199 11.28 -53.79 -49.45
C THR A 199 10.54 -52.63 -50.16
N SER A 200 10.99 -51.39 -49.86
CA SER A 200 11.18 -50.34 -50.88
C SER A 200 12.39 -49.45 -50.54
N THR A 201 13.21 -49.13 -51.55
CA THR A 201 14.52 -48.46 -51.38
C THR A 201 14.69 -47.29 -52.34
N ARG A 202 15.35 -46.21 -51.89
CA ARG A 202 16.18 -45.36 -52.75
C ARG A 202 17.17 -44.52 -51.94
N SER A 203 18.45 -44.66 -52.26
CA SER A 203 19.54 -43.83 -51.73
C SER A 203 19.94 -42.76 -52.73
N ARG A 204 20.40 -41.60 -52.26
CA ARG A 204 21.49 -40.83 -52.89
C ARG A 204 22.06 -39.77 -51.94
N ASP A 205 23.21 -40.12 -51.39
CA ASP A 205 24.45 -39.31 -51.34
C ASP A 205 24.35 -37.79 -51.56
N SER A 206 24.88 -37.01 -50.59
CA SER A 206 25.53 -35.72 -50.82
C SER A 206 26.41 -35.31 -49.62
N THR A 207 27.71 -35.57 -49.74
CA THR A 207 28.86 -34.75 -49.30
C THR A 207 28.81 -33.96 -47.98
N ALA A 208 29.80 -34.27 -47.14
CA ALA A 208 30.17 -33.64 -45.88
C ALA A 208 30.15 -32.10 -45.79
N SER A 209 29.83 -31.61 -44.59
CA SER A 209 30.46 -30.43 -43.99
C SER A 209 30.67 -30.69 -42.49
N ARG A 210 31.78 -30.17 -41.95
CA ARG A 210 32.36 -30.61 -40.67
C ARG A 210 32.42 -29.45 -39.68
N GLU A 211 31.38 -29.28 -38.88
CA GLU A 211 31.41 -28.36 -37.73
C GLU A 211 31.74 -29.11 -36.44
N THR A 212 32.76 -28.63 -35.73
CA THR A 212 33.22 -29.18 -34.46
C THR A 212 32.45 -28.55 -33.30
N SER A 213 31.42 -29.22 -32.80
CA SER A 213 30.81 -28.88 -31.52
C SER A 213 31.81 -29.06 -30.37
N ALA A 214 32.49 -27.99 -29.99
CA ALA A 214 33.26 -27.93 -28.75
C ALA A 214 32.30 -28.05 -27.56
N GLY A 215 32.68 -28.85 -26.56
CA GLY A 215 31.81 -29.11 -25.40
C GLY A 215 31.59 -27.87 -24.54
N SER A 216 30.35 -27.37 -24.50
CA SER A 216 29.97 -26.31 -23.56
C SER A 216 29.89 -26.88 -22.14
N THR A 217 30.90 -26.59 -21.32
CA THR A 217 30.88 -26.87 -19.89
C THR A 217 29.76 -26.09 -19.24
N ARG A 218 28.82 -26.80 -18.61
CA ARG A 218 27.65 -26.21 -17.93
C ARG A 218 28.07 -25.44 -16.68
N GLU A 219 28.49 -24.19 -16.84
CA GLU A 219 28.75 -23.29 -15.73
C GLU A 219 27.49 -23.14 -14.86
N THR A 220 27.66 -23.32 -13.56
CA THR A 220 26.61 -23.13 -12.57
C THR A 220 26.41 -21.64 -12.36
N SER A 221 25.54 -21.00 -13.15
CA SER A 221 25.24 -19.57 -13.03
C SER A 221 24.85 -19.19 -11.61
N ALA A 222 25.80 -18.64 -10.86
CA ALA A 222 25.55 -18.06 -9.54
C ALA A 222 24.52 -16.93 -9.69
N SER A 223 23.46 -16.97 -8.89
CA SER A 223 22.37 -15.98 -8.98
C SER A 223 22.93 -14.59 -8.70
N ARG A 224 23.02 -13.77 -9.76
CA ARG A 224 23.55 -12.40 -9.68
C ARG A 224 22.62 -11.59 -8.80
N ALA A 225 23.15 -11.09 -7.68
CA ALA A 225 22.39 -10.27 -6.74
C ALA A 225 21.71 -9.08 -7.47
N PRO A 226 20.44 -8.75 -7.11
CA PRO A 226 19.65 -7.78 -7.86
C PRO A 226 20.31 -6.40 -7.90
N SER A 227 20.52 -5.89 -9.11
CA SER A 227 21.21 -4.62 -9.35
C SER A 227 20.26 -3.43 -9.20
N GLY A 228 20.16 -2.89 -7.99
CA GLY A 228 19.41 -1.67 -7.69
C GLY A 228 19.20 -1.46 -6.19
N PRO A 229 18.57 -0.36 -5.76
CA PRO A 229 18.07 -0.18 -4.39
C PRO A 229 17.24 -1.39 -3.93
N GLN A 230 17.47 -1.86 -2.70
CA GLN A 230 16.78 -3.02 -2.13
C GLN A 230 15.95 -2.60 -0.89
N PRO A 231 14.84 -3.28 -0.59
CA PRO A 231 14.18 -3.11 0.71
C PRO A 231 15.12 -3.56 1.84
N HIS A 232 15.02 -2.94 3.00
CA HIS A 232 15.80 -3.28 4.19
C HIS A 232 14.86 -3.77 5.29
N HIS A 233 14.87 -5.07 5.57
CA HIS A 233 13.86 -5.70 6.41
C HIS A 233 14.23 -5.47 7.88
N LYS A 234 13.90 -4.26 8.35
CA LYS A 234 14.27 -3.65 9.63
C LYS A 234 13.16 -2.71 10.09
N LEU A 235 12.99 -2.60 11.41
CA LEU A 235 12.03 -1.70 12.06
C LEU A 235 12.67 -0.33 12.38
N ALA A 236 13.18 -0.13 13.61
CA ALA A 236 13.76 1.14 14.05
C ALA A 236 15.02 1.56 13.26
N ASP A 237 15.82 0.60 12.80
CA ASP A 237 17.09 0.81 12.07
C ASP A 237 16.92 0.86 10.54
N ASN A 238 15.69 1.07 10.02
CA ASN A 238 15.47 1.18 8.59
C ASN A 238 16.12 2.46 8.01
N PRO A 239 16.78 2.43 6.84
CA PRO A 239 17.35 3.62 6.19
C PRO A 239 16.38 4.80 6.01
N LEU A 240 15.07 4.54 5.93
CA LEU A 240 14.01 5.56 5.92
C LEU A 240 14.11 6.53 7.12
N TRP A 241 14.53 6.04 8.28
CA TRP A 241 14.58 6.78 9.54
C TRP A 241 15.95 7.39 9.86
N LEU A 242 17.03 6.89 9.27
CA LEU A 242 18.40 7.21 9.71
C LEU A 242 18.86 8.64 9.37
N SER A 243 18.10 9.38 8.56
CA SER A 243 18.46 10.74 8.12
C SER A 243 17.62 11.79 8.86
N SER A 244 18.13 12.31 9.98
CA SER A 244 17.48 13.29 10.87
C SER A 244 16.86 14.49 10.15
N ASP A 245 17.55 15.00 9.13
CA ASP A 245 17.23 16.25 8.46
C ASP A 245 16.37 16.08 7.20
N VAL A 246 16.09 14.85 6.78
CA VAL A 246 15.23 14.57 5.61
C VAL A 246 13.77 14.76 5.99
N GLY A 247 13.07 15.60 5.23
CA GLY A 247 11.63 15.73 5.20
C GLY A 247 11.11 15.63 3.77
N LEU A 248 9.80 15.67 3.58
CA LEU A 248 9.22 15.78 2.25
C LEU A 248 9.46 17.20 1.71
N PRO A 249 9.88 17.35 0.43
CA PRO A 249 10.06 18.67 -0.17
C PRO A 249 8.75 19.45 -0.20
N ASN A 250 8.83 20.76 0.04
CA ASN A 250 7.66 21.65 -0.04
C ASN A 250 7.20 21.76 -1.50
N GLN A 251 6.03 21.19 -1.81
CA GLN A 251 5.52 21.08 -3.18
C GLN A 251 4.08 21.57 -3.30
N ALA A 252 3.77 22.31 -4.38
CA ALA A 252 2.42 22.67 -4.75
C ALA A 252 1.69 21.46 -5.37
N CYS A 253 0.52 21.09 -4.84
CA CYS A 253 -0.36 20.07 -5.42
C CYS A 253 -1.59 20.72 -6.06
N ASN A 254 -1.89 20.37 -7.31
CA ASN A 254 -3.11 20.79 -8.00
C ASN A 254 -4.08 19.61 -8.07
N LEU A 255 -5.11 19.63 -7.23
CA LEU A 255 -6.08 18.56 -7.11
C LEU A 255 -7.39 18.92 -7.82
N SER A 256 -8.05 17.92 -8.39
CA SER A 256 -9.45 17.99 -8.79
C SER A 256 -10.32 18.39 -7.60
N ARG A 257 -11.42 19.10 -7.85
CA ARG A 257 -12.33 19.51 -6.77
C ARG A 257 -13.09 18.31 -6.23
N TRP A 258 -13.02 18.09 -4.90
CA TRP A 258 -13.85 17.10 -4.21
C TRP A 258 -15.34 17.44 -4.31
N ALA A 259 -16.15 16.40 -4.47
CA ALA A 259 -17.58 16.38 -4.15
C ALA A 259 -17.95 14.96 -3.69
N SER A 260 -18.94 14.82 -2.79
CA SER A 260 -19.42 13.51 -2.33
C SER A 260 -20.19 12.75 -3.44
N ASN A 261 -19.46 12.16 -4.38
CA ASN A 261 -19.88 11.11 -5.31
C ASN A 261 -18.65 10.30 -5.78
N PRO A 262 -18.81 9.04 -6.24
CA PRO A 262 -17.67 8.19 -6.65
C PRO A 262 -16.75 8.84 -7.69
N ASN A 263 -17.30 9.43 -8.75
CA ASN A 263 -16.49 9.95 -9.87
C ASN A 263 -15.60 11.12 -9.43
N ALA A 264 -16.13 12.06 -8.63
CA ALA A 264 -15.35 13.17 -8.09
C ALA A 264 -14.33 12.71 -7.03
N SER A 265 -14.66 11.66 -6.26
CA SER A 265 -13.74 11.01 -5.33
C SER A 265 -12.55 10.39 -6.05
N SER A 266 -12.77 9.62 -7.13
CA SER A 266 -11.70 9.04 -7.96
C SER A 266 -10.81 10.14 -8.55
N ALA A 267 -11.40 11.14 -9.21
CA ALA A 267 -10.66 12.23 -9.84
C ALA A 267 -9.82 13.07 -8.84
N PHE A 268 -10.28 13.17 -7.58
CA PHE A 268 -9.52 13.78 -6.48
C PHE A 268 -8.25 12.98 -6.17
N PHE A 269 -8.35 11.66 -5.97
CA PHE A 269 -7.17 10.83 -5.68
C PHE A 269 -6.24 10.65 -6.89
N GLU A 270 -6.78 10.54 -8.11
CA GLU A 270 -6.01 10.47 -9.36
C GLU A 270 -5.12 11.71 -9.56
N SER A 271 -5.62 12.89 -9.19
CA SER A 271 -4.84 14.15 -9.21
C SER A 271 -3.93 14.32 -7.99
N ALA A 272 -4.21 13.66 -6.87
CA ALA A 272 -3.37 13.68 -5.68
C ALA A 272 -2.15 12.76 -5.78
N ARG A 273 -2.29 11.59 -6.43
CA ARG A 273 -1.23 10.58 -6.49
C ARG A 273 0.09 11.14 -7.06
N PRO A 274 0.12 11.89 -8.19
CA PRO A 274 1.37 12.46 -8.71
C PRO A 274 2.10 13.40 -7.75
N CYS A 275 1.40 14.02 -6.79
CA CYS A 275 2.04 14.84 -5.78
C CYS A 275 2.74 13.97 -4.72
N LEU A 276 2.07 12.93 -4.22
CA LEU A 276 2.65 11.91 -3.35
C LEU A 276 3.83 11.18 -4.03
N ASP A 277 3.64 10.74 -5.28
CA ASP A 277 4.65 10.09 -6.11
C ASP A 277 5.94 10.93 -6.17
N SER A 278 5.80 12.22 -6.49
CA SER A 278 6.93 13.17 -6.63
C SER A 278 7.71 13.40 -5.34
N VAL A 279 7.03 13.64 -4.21
CA VAL A 279 7.70 13.94 -2.94
C VAL A 279 8.36 12.68 -2.34
N TRP A 280 7.74 11.51 -2.50
CA TRP A 280 8.27 10.26 -1.97
C TRP A 280 9.40 9.66 -2.81
N GLN A 281 9.35 9.79 -4.14
CA GLN A 281 10.45 9.36 -5.01
C GLN A 281 11.78 10.03 -4.61
N GLN A 282 11.74 11.30 -4.22
CA GLN A 282 12.92 12.06 -3.78
C GLN A 282 13.49 11.52 -2.45
N VAL A 283 12.64 11.28 -1.44
CA VAL A 283 13.07 10.71 -0.15
C VAL A 283 13.62 9.29 -0.33
N MET A 284 12.90 8.42 -1.04
CA MET A 284 13.31 7.02 -1.22
C MET A 284 14.62 6.91 -2.01
N SER A 285 14.79 7.74 -3.05
CA SER A 285 16.06 7.86 -3.78
C SER A 285 17.21 8.32 -2.88
N TYR A 286 16.99 9.35 -2.05
CA TYR A 286 17.99 9.84 -1.10
C TYR A 286 18.40 8.77 -0.07
N THR A 287 17.43 8.06 0.51
CA THR A 287 17.66 6.98 1.49
C THR A 287 18.12 5.67 0.83
N LYS A 288 18.29 5.63 -0.50
CA LYS A 288 18.71 4.47 -1.31
C LYS A 288 17.77 3.26 -1.18
N LEU A 289 16.47 3.52 -0.98
CA LEU A 289 15.39 2.54 -0.95
C LEU A 289 14.71 2.45 -2.33
N PRO A 290 14.10 1.30 -2.68
CA PRO A 290 13.43 1.16 -3.97
C PRO A 290 12.17 2.01 -4.01
N PHE A 291 11.89 2.59 -5.18
CA PHE A 291 10.66 3.33 -5.42
C PHE A 291 10.01 2.89 -6.73
N ARG A 292 8.69 2.78 -6.69
CA ARG A 292 7.76 2.54 -7.80
C ARG A 292 6.43 3.16 -7.40
N VAL A 293 5.62 3.61 -8.35
CA VAL A 293 4.32 4.23 -8.04
C VAL A 293 3.28 3.15 -7.77
N PRO A 294 2.39 3.32 -6.77
CA PRO A 294 1.37 2.33 -6.48
C PRO A 294 0.25 2.37 -7.52
N THR A 295 -0.43 1.23 -7.64
CA THR A 295 -1.77 1.20 -8.26
C THR A 295 -2.76 1.85 -7.30
N VAL A 296 -3.79 2.50 -7.82
CA VAL A 296 -4.93 2.97 -7.00
C VAL A 296 -6.21 2.42 -7.62
N LYS A 297 -7.13 1.93 -6.80
CA LYS A 297 -8.45 1.46 -7.22
C LYS A 297 -9.54 2.16 -6.41
N TYR A 298 -10.66 2.42 -7.07
CA TYR A 298 -11.83 3.08 -6.51
C TYR A 298 -13.03 2.14 -6.55
N PRO A 299 -13.12 1.15 -5.65
CA PRO A 299 -14.32 0.31 -5.55
C PRO A 299 -15.56 1.17 -5.30
N SER A 300 -16.66 0.79 -5.95
CA SER A 300 -17.97 1.43 -5.81
C SER A 300 -19.01 0.39 -5.47
N GLY A 301 -19.88 0.71 -4.51
CA GLY A 301 -20.87 -0.23 -4.01
C GLY A 301 -20.34 -1.08 -2.87
N LYS A 302 -21.26 -1.80 -2.23
CA LYS A 302 -21.04 -2.39 -0.90
C LYS A 302 -20.19 -3.66 -0.87
N ASN A 303 -20.04 -4.35 -1.99
CA ASN A 303 -19.39 -5.67 -2.07
C ASN A 303 -18.38 -5.67 -3.23
N TRP A 304 -17.13 -6.06 -2.96
CA TRP A 304 -16.04 -6.10 -3.95
C TRP A 304 -14.84 -6.90 -3.41
N SER A 305 -13.91 -7.31 -4.28
CA SER A 305 -12.82 -8.24 -3.94
C SER A 305 -11.42 -7.65 -4.12
N SER A 306 -10.47 -8.10 -3.30
CA SER A 306 -9.03 -7.83 -3.44
C SER A 306 -8.20 -9.07 -3.10
N PRO A 307 -6.92 -9.17 -3.50
CA PRO A 307 -6.03 -10.24 -3.03
C PRO A 307 -5.85 -10.24 -1.50
N CYS A 308 -6.01 -9.08 -0.87
CA CYS A 308 -5.95 -8.92 0.58
C CYS A 308 -7.27 -9.26 1.30
N GLY A 309 -8.33 -9.64 0.58
CA GLY A 309 -9.63 -10.04 1.14
C GLY A 309 -10.83 -9.44 0.42
N ASP A 310 -12.02 -9.97 0.73
CA ASP A 310 -13.31 -9.49 0.24
C ASP A 310 -13.93 -8.44 1.16
N ALA A 311 -14.49 -7.39 0.56
CA ALA A 311 -15.30 -6.39 1.21
C ALA A 311 -16.80 -6.72 1.06
N SER A 312 -17.57 -6.47 2.12
CA SER A 312 -19.02 -6.58 2.11
C SER A 312 -19.67 -5.47 2.94
N GLY A 313 -20.97 -5.21 2.68
CA GLY A 313 -21.77 -4.24 3.44
C GLY A 313 -21.42 -2.75 3.24
N GLY A 314 -20.27 -2.44 2.64
CA GLY A 314 -19.73 -1.08 2.49
C GLY A 314 -19.03 -0.55 3.76
N THR A 315 -18.59 -1.43 4.66
CA THR A 315 -17.94 -1.05 5.94
C THR A 315 -16.41 -1.12 5.92
N VAL A 316 -15.82 -1.62 4.82
CA VAL A 316 -14.37 -1.69 4.65
C VAL A 316 -13.81 -0.31 4.34
N ALA A 317 -12.80 0.09 5.11
CA ALA A 317 -12.11 1.37 5.00
C ALA A 317 -11.31 1.51 3.70
N ALA A 318 -10.63 2.65 3.54
CA ALA A 318 -9.44 2.66 2.69
C ALA A 318 -8.39 1.71 3.27
N PHE A 319 -7.61 1.05 2.40
CA PHE A 319 -6.44 0.27 2.82
C PHE A 319 -5.42 0.11 1.69
N TYR A 320 -4.14 0.01 2.05
CA TYR A 320 -3.08 -0.43 1.16
C TYR A 320 -2.92 -1.96 1.15
N CYS A 321 -3.00 -2.58 -0.04
CA CYS A 321 -2.82 -4.02 -0.21
C CYS A 321 -1.38 -4.38 -0.62
N SER A 322 -0.65 -5.04 0.29
CA SER A 322 0.69 -5.61 0.06
C SER A 322 0.82 -6.42 -1.22
N GLN A 323 -0.07 -7.39 -1.41
CA GLN A 323 0.08 -8.45 -2.41
C GLN A 323 0.04 -7.97 -3.87
N ASN A 324 -0.51 -6.77 -4.13
CA ASN A 324 -0.60 -6.18 -5.46
C ASN A 324 -0.31 -4.67 -5.48
N GLU A 325 0.36 -4.16 -4.45
CA GLU A 325 0.81 -2.76 -4.31
C GLU A 325 -0.26 -1.73 -4.68
N THR A 326 -1.49 -1.97 -4.22
CA THR A 326 -2.66 -1.18 -4.58
C THR A 326 -3.24 -0.46 -3.37
N LEU A 327 -3.39 0.86 -3.44
CA LEU A 327 -4.26 1.62 -2.55
C LEU A 327 -5.72 1.37 -2.98
N TYR A 328 -6.53 0.79 -2.11
CA TYR A 328 -7.96 0.62 -2.30
C TYR A 328 -8.69 1.76 -1.60
N MET A 329 -9.40 2.59 -2.37
CA MET A 329 -10.09 3.80 -1.91
C MET A 329 -11.61 3.68 -2.19
N PRO A 330 -12.34 2.82 -1.45
CA PRO A 330 -13.76 2.57 -1.68
C PRO A 330 -14.62 3.79 -1.30
N TYR A 331 -15.51 4.23 -2.19
CA TYR A 331 -16.30 5.45 -1.95
C TYR A 331 -17.17 5.35 -0.68
N GLU A 332 -17.80 4.20 -0.45
CA GLU A 332 -18.59 3.90 0.75
C GLU A 332 -17.73 3.95 2.04
N GLY A 333 -16.53 3.38 2.00
CA GLY A 333 -15.61 3.27 3.14
C GLY A 333 -15.00 4.59 3.59
N LEU A 334 -14.99 5.61 2.73
CA LEU A 334 -14.53 6.96 3.05
C LEU A 334 -15.53 7.76 3.91
N GLN A 335 -16.68 7.18 4.28
CA GLN A 335 -17.73 7.80 5.10
C GLN A 335 -18.15 9.20 4.59
N PRO A 336 -18.44 9.39 3.28
CA PRO A 336 -18.67 10.71 2.68
C PRO A 336 -19.95 11.42 3.18
N ASN A 337 -20.84 10.71 3.87
CA ASN A 337 -22.01 11.25 4.55
C ASN A 337 -21.68 11.87 5.93
N GLN A 338 -20.57 11.44 6.56
CA GLN A 338 -20.10 11.93 7.87
C GLN A 338 -19.18 13.15 7.69
N TYR A 339 -18.25 13.08 6.74
CA TYR A 339 -17.28 14.16 6.51
C TYR A 339 -17.71 15.17 5.44
N GLY A 340 -18.64 14.81 4.54
CA GLY A 340 -19.19 15.74 3.54
C GLY A 340 -18.13 16.33 2.60
N ASN A 341 -18.25 17.61 2.27
CA ASN A 341 -17.29 18.30 1.39
C ASN A 341 -16.07 18.86 2.15
N ARG A 342 -15.38 18.00 2.91
CA ARG A 342 -14.15 18.32 3.66
C ARG A 342 -12.91 17.65 3.03
N PRO A 343 -12.40 18.14 1.87
CA PRO A 343 -11.36 17.48 1.07
C PRO A 343 -10.08 17.09 1.84
N GLY A 344 -9.73 17.83 2.90
CA GLY A 344 -8.56 17.52 3.74
C GLY A 344 -8.64 16.18 4.47
N VAL A 345 -9.84 15.76 4.89
CA VAL A 345 -10.07 14.47 5.56
C VAL A 345 -9.63 13.33 4.65
N TYR A 346 -10.14 13.32 3.42
CA TYR A 346 -9.87 12.26 2.45
C TYR A 346 -8.42 12.28 1.95
N LEU A 347 -7.80 13.47 1.83
CA LEU A 347 -6.37 13.56 1.49
C LEU A 347 -5.48 12.98 2.59
N ALA A 348 -5.82 13.19 3.86
CA ALA A 348 -5.08 12.61 4.97
C ALA A 348 -5.19 11.06 5.00
N VAL A 349 -6.36 10.51 4.71
CA VAL A 349 -6.54 9.05 4.54
C VAL A 349 -5.72 8.54 3.36
N PHE A 350 -5.78 9.19 2.19
CA PHE A 350 -4.99 8.78 1.03
C PHE A 350 -3.48 8.82 1.27
N ALA A 351 -3.01 9.80 2.05
CA ALA A 351 -1.61 9.91 2.44
C ALA A 351 -1.20 8.88 3.51
N HIS A 352 -2.13 8.39 4.33
CA HIS A 352 -1.91 7.26 5.27
C HIS A 352 -1.70 5.96 4.49
N GLU A 353 -2.58 5.64 3.54
CA GLU A 353 -2.42 4.47 2.67
C GLU A 353 -1.15 4.54 1.81
N TYR A 354 -0.77 5.74 1.38
CA TYR A 354 0.51 5.95 0.69
C TYR A 354 1.70 5.74 1.63
N ALA A 355 1.59 6.08 2.92
CA ALA A 355 2.64 5.80 3.89
C ALA A 355 2.82 4.29 4.15
N HIS A 356 1.74 3.49 4.14
CA HIS A 356 1.86 2.03 4.15
C HIS A 356 2.55 1.48 2.90
N HIS A 357 2.33 2.09 1.72
CA HIS A 357 3.10 1.75 0.53
C HIS A 357 4.60 2.02 0.73
N ILE A 358 4.97 3.13 1.36
CA ILE A 358 6.37 3.44 1.70
C ILE A 358 6.95 2.47 2.75
N GLN A 359 6.16 2.05 3.75
CA GLN A 359 6.57 1.02 4.71
C GLN A 359 6.84 -0.33 4.03
N ALA A 360 6.06 -0.69 3.00
CA ALA A 360 6.30 -1.90 2.23
C ALA A 360 7.53 -1.77 1.30
N LEU A 361 7.65 -0.65 0.56
CA LEU A 361 8.81 -0.37 -0.30
C LEU A 361 10.14 -0.34 0.47
N SER A 362 10.13 0.20 1.69
CA SER A 362 11.31 0.27 2.56
C SER A 362 11.69 -1.06 3.21
N GLY A 363 10.82 -2.07 3.17
CA GLY A 363 10.99 -3.37 3.85
C GLY A 363 10.51 -3.39 5.32
N ILE A 364 9.96 -2.28 5.83
CA ILE A 364 9.45 -2.19 7.20
C ILE A 364 8.24 -3.10 7.39
N SER A 365 7.30 -3.12 6.44
CA SER A 365 6.07 -3.94 6.57
C SER A 365 6.37 -5.44 6.66
N GLU A 366 7.35 -5.97 5.91
CA GLU A 366 7.73 -7.38 6.01
C GLU A 366 8.35 -7.70 7.39
N ALA A 367 9.29 -6.87 7.85
CA ALA A 367 9.88 -7.00 9.17
C ALA A 367 8.85 -6.86 10.31
N TYR A 368 7.81 -6.06 10.11
CA TYR A 368 6.67 -5.92 11.02
C TYR A 368 5.82 -7.19 11.06
N TRP A 369 5.46 -7.75 9.91
CA TRP A 369 4.65 -8.99 9.87
C TRP A 369 5.38 -10.19 10.46
N ASP A 370 6.67 -10.35 10.17
CA ASP A 370 7.51 -11.39 10.78
C ASP A 370 7.58 -11.22 12.31
N ALA A 371 7.86 -10.01 12.80
CA ALA A 371 7.96 -9.73 14.24
C ALA A 371 6.60 -9.89 14.97
N ARG A 372 5.50 -9.40 14.37
CA ARG A 372 4.15 -9.53 14.93
C ARG A 372 3.68 -10.99 14.96
N TYR A 373 4.05 -11.78 13.96
CA TYR A 373 3.76 -13.21 13.94
C TYR A 373 4.54 -13.96 15.04
N ASP A 374 5.85 -13.72 15.17
CA ASP A 374 6.68 -14.38 16.20
C ASP A 374 6.33 -13.93 17.63
N ALA A 375 5.82 -12.72 17.82
CA ALA A 375 5.25 -12.24 19.07
C ALA A 375 3.81 -12.73 19.35
N GLY A 376 3.18 -13.40 18.37
CA GLY A 376 1.75 -13.74 18.37
C GLY A 376 0.88 -12.54 17.99
N THR A 377 0.15 -12.65 16.86
CA THR A 377 -0.56 -11.55 16.19
C THR A 377 -1.47 -10.71 17.09
N ASP A 378 -2.14 -11.36 18.04
CA ASP A 378 -3.14 -10.76 18.94
C ASP A 378 -2.65 -10.68 20.40
N SER A 379 -1.37 -10.95 20.65
CA SER A 379 -0.76 -10.73 21.96
C SER A 379 -0.58 -9.23 22.22
N ALA A 380 -0.40 -8.83 23.48
CA ALA A 380 -0.13 -7.43 23.82
C ALA A 380 1.10 -6.85 23.07
N ALA A 381 2.10 -7.69 22.77
CA ALA A 381 3.28 -7.32 22.00
C ALA A 381 2.99 -7.23 20.49
N GLY A 382 2.28 -8.19 19.90
CA GLY A 382 1.86 -8.14 18.50
C GLY A 382 0.94 -6.95 18.20
N LEU A 383 0.06 -6.63 19.14
CA LEU A 383 -0.80 -5.45 19.15
C LEU A 383 0.01 -4.15 19.31
N GLU A 384 1.06 -4.10 20.14
CA GLU A 384 1.97 -2.95 20.17
C GLU A 384 2.72 -2.72 18.85
N MET A 385 3.16 -3.80 18.19
CA MET A 385 3.78 -3.70 16.87
C MET A 385 2.80 -3.15 15.82
N SER A 386 1.52 -3.52 15.90
CA SER A 386 0.47 -2.95 15.04
C SER A 386 0.33 -1.44 15.28
N ARG A 387 0.16 -1.02 16.55
CA ARG A 387 0.05 0.40 16.92
C ARG A 387 1.25 1.21 16.45
N ARG A 388 2.47 0.65 16.53
CA ARG A 388 3.69 1.27 15.97
C ARG A 388 3.62 1.41 14.44
N ASN A 389 3.15 0.40 13.70
CA ASN A 389 2.98 0.49 12.25
C ASN A 389 1.99 1.59 11.85
N GLU A 390 0.81 1.63 12.49
CA GLU A 390 -0.27 2.56 12.17
C GLU A 390 0.08 4.01 12.54
N LEU A 391 0.59 4.25 13.76
CA LEU A 391 0.99 5.58 14.20
C LEU A 391 2.15 6.16 13.37
N SER A 392 2.98 5.29 12.76
CA SER A 392 4.02 5.71 11.82
C SER A 392 3.42 6.19 10.50
N ALA A 393 2.48 5.42 9.92
CA ALA A 393 1.78 5.82 8.69
C ALA A 393 0.97 7.11 8.90
N GLN A 394 0.34 7.24 10.06
CA GLN A 394 -0.41 8.41 10.51
C GLN A 394 0.50 9.66 10.65
N CYS A 395 1.71 9.52 11.20
CA CYS A 395 2.71 10.60 11.23
C CYS A 395 3.20 10.99 9.83
N LEU A 396 3.38 10.02 8.93
CA LEU A 396 3.79 10.27 7.55
C LEU A 396 2.67 10.92 6.70
N SER A 397 1.41 10.59 6.96
CA SER A 397 0.24 11.33 6.43
C SER A 397 0.29 12.80 6.82
N GLY A 398 0.53 13.08 8.10
CA GLY A 398 0.73 14.44 8.61
C GLY A 398 1.87 15.16 7.90
N THR A 399 3.02 14.50 7.79
CA THR A 399 4.23 15.01 7.10
C THR A 399 3.92 15.48 5.67
N PHE A 400 3.11 14.72 4.92
CA PHE A 400 2.69 15.10 3.56
C PHE A 400 1.76 16.33 3.54
N LEU A 401 0.76 16.39 4.43
CA LEU A 401 -0.10 17.58 4.53
C LEU A 401 0.69 18.83 4.97
N GLY A 402 1.68 18.67 5.85
CA GLY A 402 2.56 19.76 6.33
C GLY A 402 3.55 20.28 5.29
N SER A 403 4.04 19.43 4.38
CA SER A 403 4.92 19.87 3.29
C SER A 403 4.15 20.60 2.17
N THR A 404 2.90 20.21 1.92
CA THR A 404 2.08 20.68 0.78
C THR A 404 1.16 21.86 1.07
N VAL A 405 0.73 22.05 2.33
CA VAL A 405 -0.16 23.16 2.72
C VAL A 405 0.41 24.54 2.34
N GLY A 406 -0.38 25.31 1.59
CA GLY A 406 -0.07 26.71 1.30
C GLY A 406 1.16 26.94 0.42
N ARG A 407 1.65 25.92 -0.30
CA ARG A 407 2.78 26.05 -1.25
C ARG A 407 2.36 26.52 -2.65
N GLY A 408 1.08 26.86 -2.81
CA GLY A 408 0.43 27.03 -4.12
C GLY A 408 -0.32 25.78 -4.55
N GLY A 409 -1.12 25.92 -5.61
CA GLY A 409 -2.10 24.90 -5.99
C GLY A 409 -3.33 24.91 -5.07
N SER A 410 -3.97 23.75 -4.90
CA SER A 410 -5.28 23.63 -4.23
C SER A 410 -5.23 23.12 -2.79
N VAL A 411 -4.09 22.64 -2.30
CA VAL A 411 -3.95 22.18 -0.89
C VAL A 411 -3.77 23.39 0.02
N ASP A 412 -4.91 23.93 0.44
CA ASP A 412 -4.99 25.18 1.19
C ASP A 412 -5.06 24.98 2.72
N GLN A 413 -5.12 26.08 3.46
CA GLN A 413 -5.26 26.04 4.92
C GLN A 413 -6.61 25.46 5.38
N SER A 414 -7.64 25.40 4.52
CA SER A 414 -8.90 24.75 4.86
C SER A 414 -8.79 23.24 4.79
N MET A 415 -8.17 22.70 3.74
CA MET A 415 -7.81 21.29 3.66
C MET A 415 -6.89 20.88 4.82
N TYR A 416 -5.92 21.70 5.18
CA TYR A 416 -5.05 21.41 6.33
C TYR A 416 -5.81 21.40 7.66
N ARG A 417 -6.78 22.31 7.88
CA ARG A 417 -7.67 22.26 9.06
C ARG A 417 -8.62 21.07 9.05
N ASP A 418 -9.15 20.69 7.88
CA ASP A 418 -10.04 19.53 7.72
C ASP A 418 -9.32 18.23 8.05
N ALA A 419 -8.08 18.10 7.57
CA ALA A 419 -7.19 17.02 7.98
C ALA A 419 -6.94 17.08 9.49
N TRP A 420 -6.44 18.20 10.02
CA TRP A 420 -6.09 18.37 11.45
C TRP A 420 -7.24 18.00 12.40
N GLY A 421 -8.46 18.44 12.10
CA GLY A 421 -9.68 18.14 12.87
C GLY A 421 -10.42 16.89 12.40
N SER A 422 -9.69 15.78 12.18
CA SER A 422 -10.24 14.45 11.88
C SER A 422 -9.28 13.29 12.21
N GLN A 423 -8.29 13.50 13.09
CA GLN A 423 -7.21 12.52 13.36
C GLN A 423 -7.49 11.59 14.54
N ASP A 424 -8.72 11.63 15.06
CA ASP A 424 -9.41 10.69 15.94
C ASP A 424 -9.71 9.35 15.22
N ARG A 425 -8.64 8.71 14.70
CA ARG A 425 -8.66 7.44 13.95
C ARG A 425 -8.01 6.29 14.74
N GLY A 426 -8.02 6.35 16.07
CA GLY A 426 -7.36 5.38 16.93
C GLY A 426 -8.23 4.17 17.33
N ASP A 427 -7.83 3.53 18.42
CA ASP A 427 -8.51 2.39 19.06
C ASP A 427 -9.89 2.80 19.64
N HIS A 428 -10.96 2.54 18.88
CA HIS A 428 -12.34 2.88 19.29
C HIS A 428 -13.10 1.73 19.95
N ASN A 429 -13.98 2.07 20.92
CA ASN A 429 -15.11 1.25 21.38
C ASN A 429 -14.79 -0.21 21.78
N GLY A 430 -13.62 -0.46 22.37
CA GLY A 430 -13.25 -1.76 22.94
C GLY A 430 -12.95 -2.86 21.90
N GLY A 431 -12.51 -2.48 20.70
CA GLY A 431 -11.89 -3.41 19.76
C GLY A 431 -10.49 -3.87 20.21
N PRO A 432 -9.75 -4.60 19.34
CA PRO A 432 -8.31 -4.78 19.48
C PRO A 432 -7.60 -3.42 19.65
N ARG A 433 -6.44 -3.42 20.29
CA ARG A 433 -5.59 -2.23 20.44
C ARG A 433 -4.48 -2.25 19.40
N ASP A 434 -4.85 -1.99 18.16
CA ASP A 434 -4.02 -2.23 16.97
C ASP A 434 -3.72 -0.97 16.14
N HIS A 435 -4.36 0.18 16.44
CA HIS A 435 -4.11 1.49 15.81
C HIS A 435 -3.60 2.55 16.83
N GLY A 436 -3.81 2.34 18.13
CA GLY A 436 -3.35 3.18 19.24
C GLY A 436 -4.41 4.21 19.62
N SER A 437 -4.41 4.74 20.84
CA SER A 437 -5.49 5.66 21.26
C SER A 437 -5.59 6.91 20.37
N ASP A 438 -6.79 7.50 20.26
CA ASP A 438 -7.00 8.74 19.49
C ASP A 438 -6.02 9.85 19.88
N ALA A 439 -5.64 9.96 21.15
CA ALA A 439 -4.66 10.92 21.62
C ALA A 439 -3.28 10.72 20.95
N HIS A 440 -2.87 9.47 20.71
CA HIS A 440 -1.67 9.14 19.96
C HIS A 440 -1.86 9.28 18.45
N ALA A 441 -2.99 8.85 17.88
CA ALA A 441 -3.27 9.04 16.45
C ALA A 441 -3.30 10.54 16.06
N ILE A 442 -3.86 11.38 16.93
CA ILE A 442 -3.82 12.85 16.80
C ILE A 442 -2.39 13.36 16.99
N SER A 443 -1.68 12.98 18.06
CA SER A 443 -0.36 13.57 18.36
C SER A 443 0.69 13.23 17.31
N TRP A 444 0.74 11.98 16.82
CA TRP A 444 1.68 11.56 15.77
C TRP A 444 1.41 12.25 14.43
N TRP A 445 0.14 12.38 14.02
CA TRP A 445 -0.22 13.14 12.82
C TRP A 445 0.20 14.61 12.92
N GLN A 446 -0.12 15.26 14.05
CA GLN A 446 0.26 16.65 14.30
C GLN A 446 1.79 16.83 14.37
N HIS A 447 2.51 15.85 14.93
CA HIS A 447 3.97 15.86 15.02
C HIS A 447 4.59 15.83 13.62
N GLY A 448 4.24 14.85 12.78
CA GLY A 448 4.71 14.79 11.39
C GLY A 448 4.38 16.05 10.60
N ALA A 449 3.13 16.54 10.70
CA ALA A 449 2.66 17.74 10.02
C ALA A 449 3.42 19.01 10.43
N GLN A 450 3.76 19.18 11.71
CA GLN A 450 4.52 20.34 12.20
C GLN A 450 6.03 20.24 11.93
N LYS A 451 6.63 19.04 12.06
CA LYS A 451 8.08 18.86 11.96
C LYS A 451 8.56 18.74 10.51
N ASN A 452 7.77 18.10 9.65
CA ASN A 452 8.18 17.64 8.32
C ASN A 452 9.59 17.02 8.34
N ARG A 453 9.74 15.87 9.02
CA ARG A 453 10.96 15.06 9.06
C ARG A 453 10.59 13.57 9.15
N ILE A 454 11.18 12.75 8.28
CA ILE A 454 10.86 11.32 8.18
C ILE A 454 11.34 10.58 9.45
N ALA A 455 12.55 10.88 9.91
CA ALA A 455 13.12 10.35 11.16
C ALA A 455 12.26 10.63 12.41
N GLN A 456 11.49 11.72 12.41
CA GLN A 456 10.58 12.08 13.50
C GLN A 456 9.28 11.26 13.51
N CYS A 457 9.05 10.38 12.52
CA CYS A 457 7.93 9.43 12.46
C CYS A 457 8.34 7.96 12.75
N ASN A 458 9.54 7.76 13.31
CA ASN A 458 10.06 6.44 13.70
C ASN A 458 9.46 5.97 15.05
N THR A 459 8.19 5.57 15.02
CA THR A 459 7.47 4.97 16.17
C THR A 459 8.13 3.70 16.71
N TRP A 460 8.95 3.01 15.91
CA TRP A 460 9.69 1.81 16.34
C TRP A 460 10.81 2.13 17.35
N ALA A 461 11.28 3.38 17.37
CA ALA A 461 12.25 3.89 18.35
C ALA A 461 11.60 4.63 19.53
N ALA A 462 10.27 4.82 19.53
CA ALA A 462 9.55 5.51 20.61
C ALA A 462 9.29 4.60 21.82
N ASN A 463 8.97 5.18 22.99
CA ASN A 463 8.61 4.39 24.17
C ASN A 463 7.24 3.74 23.97
N SER A 464 6.98 2.59 24.61
CA SER A 464 5.68 1.91 24.54
C SER A 464 4.51 2.75 25.07
N SER A 465 4.77 3.74 25.92
CA SER A 465 3.80 4.76 26.33
C SER A 465 3.27 5.59 25.15
N ASP A 466 4.18 5.99 24.27
CA ASP A 466 3.98 7.03 23.26
C ASP A 466 3.22 6.51 22.03
N VAL A 467 2.99 5.19 22.00
CA VAL A 467 2.31 4.44 20.93
C VAL A 467 1.13 3.62 21.47
N SER A 468 0.61 3.98 22.65
CA SER A 468 -0.32 3.13 23.41
C SER A 468 -1.80 3.23 23.03
#